data_AF-A0A5S9M6N0-F1
#
_entry.id   AF-A0A5S9M6N0-F1
#
_cell.length_a   1.000
_cell.length_b   1.000
_cell.length_c   1.000
_cell.angle_alpha   90.00
_cell.angle_beta   90.00
_cell.angle_gamma   90.00
#
_symmetry.space_group_name_H-M   'P 1'
#
loop_
_entity.id
_entity.type
_entity.pdbx_description
1 polymer ?
#
loop_
_entity_poly.entity_id
_entity_poly.type
_entity_poly.pdbx_seq_one_letter_code
_entity_poly.pdbx_strand_id
1 'polypeptide(L)'
;MKAAPGDPMSLMMDPTISAADREAFIDKYGLNDPEYVQYMKWLGNMLQGDFGTSIVKKGTPVADLIFARLPNTLILMIFSTIVALLIAIPFGVLSAKRPYTKSLTMALRLHLLSDWLFQTFGLVLSSLWFYP
;
A
#
# COMPACT_ATOMS: atom_id res chain seq x y z
N MET A 1 14.87 -3.68 8.61
CA MET A 1 13.46 -3.90 8.24
C MET A 1 13.21 -5.40 8.29
N LYS A 2 12.80 -5.92 9.46
CA LYS A 2 12.41 -7.33 9.64
C LYS A 2 10.90 -7.56 9.50
N ALA A 3 10.10 -6.50 9.47
CA ALA A 3 8.64 -6.53 9.53
C ALA A 3 7.92 -6.64 8.17
N ALA A 4 8.63 -6.69 7.04
CA ALA A 4 8.00 -6.98 5.76
C ALA A 4 7.63 -8.48 5.68
N PRO A 5 6.40 -8.85 5.28
CA PRO A 5 6.04 -10.26 5.08
C PRO A 5 6.97 -10.87 4.02
N GLY A 6 7.76 -11.87 4.44
CA GLY A 6 8.93 -12.31 3.68
C GLY A 6 10.07 -11.32 3.86
N ASP A 7 10.98 -11.61 4.81
CA ASP A 7 12.19 -10.81 5.00
C ASP A 7 12.89 -10.69 3.63
N PRO A 8 12.98 -9.49 3.02
CA PRO A 8 13.58 -9.35 1.69
C PRO A 8 15.04 -9.81 1.67
N MET A 9 15.68 -9.91 2.84
CA MET A 9 16.95 -10.60 3.00
C MET A 9 16.81 -12.11 2.78
N SER A 10 15.84 -12.76 3.42
CA SER A 10 15.57 -14.20 3.23
C SER A 10 15.18 -14.58 1.80
N LEU A 11 14.55 -13.65 1.06
CA LEU A 11 14.13 -13.85 -0.33
C LEU A 11 15.24 -13.58 -1.36
N MET A 12 16.32 -12.89 -0.99
CA MET A 12 17.38 -12.46 -1.92
C MET A 12 18.78 -12.92 -1.56
N MET A 13 18.99 -13.37 -0.33
CA MET A 13 20.21 -14.05 0.05
C MET A 13 20.14 -15.45 -0.53
N ASP A 14 20.91 -15.66 -1.61
CA ASP A 14 21.23 -16.99 -2.11
C ASP A 14 21.68 -17.85 -0.91
N PRO A 15 21.10 -19.05 -0.68
CA PRO A 15 21.48 -19.91 0.43
C PRO A 15 22.98 -20.29 0.43
N THR A 16 23.71 -19.97 -0.65
CA THR A 16 25.15 -20.16 -0.80
C THR A 16 26.02 -18.96 -0.38
N ILE A 17 25.44 -17.83 0.05
CA ILE A 17 26.21 -16.67 0.53
C ILE A 17 27.00 -17.01 1.81
N SER A 18 28.27 -16.61 1.86
CA SER A 18 29.12 -16.82 3.03
C SER A 18 28.60 -16.03 4.24
N ALA A 19 28.78 -16.58 5.45
CA ALA A 19 28.38 -15.91 6.69
C ALA A 19 29.02 -14.52 6.85
N ALA A 20 30.24 -14.33 6.32
CA ALA A 20 30.95 -13.06 6.37
C ALA A 20 30.30 -11.99 5.46
N ASP A 21 29.86 -12.38 4.26
CA ASP A 21 29.17 -11.46 3.34
C ASP A 21 27.78 -11.06 3.87
N ARG A 22 27.15 -11.95 4.64
CA ARG A 22 25.89 -11.68 5.34
C ARG A 22 26.06 -10.60 6.41
N GLU A 23 27.06 -10.74 7.27
CA GLU A 23 27.34 -9.76 8.34
C GLU A 23 27.72 -8.40 7.75
N ALA A 24 28.56 -8.37 6.71
CA ALA A 24 28.90 -7.15 6.00
C ALA A 24 27.67 -6.46 5.38
N PHE A 25 26.69 -7.23 4.91
CA PHE A 25 25.43 -6.68 4.39
C PHE A 25 24.55 -6.13 5.53
N ILE A 26 24.43 -6.86 6.64
CA ILE A 26 23.64 -6.42 7.80
C ILE A 26 24.16 -5.08 8.33
N ASP A 27 25.48 -4.94 8.45
CA ASP A 27 26.12 -3.69 8.89
C ASP A 27 25.96 -2.57 7.86
N LYS A 28 26.15 -2.87 6.57
CA LYS A 28 26.01 -1.88 5.48
C LYS A 28 24.63 -1.24 5.42
N TYR A 29 23.57 -1.98 5.75
CA TYR A 29 22.20 -1.46 5.73
C TYR A 29 21.68 -1.07 7.12
N GLY A 30 22.52 -1.07 8.16
CA GLY A 30 22.12 -0.71 9.52
C GLY A 30 21.02 -1.60 10.08
N LEU A 31 20.95 -2.86 9.62
CA LEU A 31 19.91 -3.83 9.99
C LEU A 31 20.01 -4.26 11.46
N ASN A 32 21.14 -3.93 12.12
CA ASN A 32 21.41 -4.13 13.55
C ASN A 32 20.76 -3.07 14.46
N ASP A 33 20.33 -1.92 13.93
CA ASP A 33 19.69 -0.88 14.74
C ASP A 33 18.26 -1.28 15.17
N PRO A 34 17.71 -0.71 16.27
CA PRO A 34 16.29 -0.86 16.60
C PRO A 34 15.40 -0.43 15.42
N GLU A 35 14.27 -1.12 15.21
CA GLU A 35 13.42 -0.91 14.02
C GLU A 35 12.96 0.55 13.86
N TYR A 36 12.68 1.24 14.98
CA TYR A 36 12.30 2.64 14.96
C TYR A 36 13.42 3.53 14.40
N VAL A 37 14.69 3.24 14.73
CA VAL A 37 15.84 4.01 14.24
C VAL A 37 16.00 3.82 12.74
N GLN A 38 15.84 2.59 12.26
CA GLN A 38 15.90 2.28 10.83
C GLN A 38 14.82 3.05 10.05
N TYR A 39 13.59 3.11 10.60
CA TYR A 39 12.49 3.87 10.00
C TYR A 39 12.77 5.37 10.00
N MET A 40 13.26 5.94 11.10
CA MET A 40 13.55 7.38 11.19
C MET A 40 14.68 7.81 10.25
N LYS A 41 15.73 6.98 10.12
CA LYS A 41 16.81 7.21 9.13
C LYS A 41 16.27 7.17 7.70
N TRP A 42 15.46 6.16 7.37
CA TRP A 42 14.82 6.05 6.06
C TRP A 42 13.91 7.24 5.77
N LEU A 43 13.09 7.65 6.74
CA LEU A 43 12.18 8.80 6.60
C LEU A 43 12.97 10.10 6.41
N GLY A 44 14.05 10.31 7.17
CA GLY A 44 14.93 11.46 7.02
C GLY A 44 15.56 11.56 5.63
N ASN A 45 16.02 10.43 5.08
CA ASN A 45 16.57 10.37 3.72
C ASN A 45 15.48 10.59 2.66
N MET A 46 14.31 9.98 2.83
CA MET A 46 13.17 10.13 1.93
C MET A 46 12.71 11.59 1.82
N LEU A 47 12.65 12.30 2.94
CA LEU A 47 12.28 13.71 2.98
C LEU A 47 13.32 14.62 2.29
N GLN A 48 14.57 14.16 2.19
CA GLN A 48 15.63 14.82 1.42
C GLN A 48 15.62 14.42 -0.07
N GLY A 49 14.68 13.56 -0.49
CA GLY A 49 14.57 13.05 -1.85
C GLY A 49 15.41 11.80 -2.13
N ASP A 50 16.10 11.25 -1.13
CA ASP A 50 16.84 9.99 -1.25
C ASP A 50 15.95 8.81 -0.83
N PHE A 51 15.36 8.16 -1.82
CA PHE A 51 14.55 6.95 -1.64
C PHE A 51 15.40 5.67 -1.53
N GLY A 52 16.72 5.78 -1.64
CA GLY A 52 17.65 4.66 -1.68
C GLY A 52 17.62 3.86 -2.99
N THR A 53 18.32 2.72 -2.97
CA THR A 53 18.39 1.80 -4.10
C THR A 53 17.48 0.60 -3.87
N SER A 54 16.93 0.07 -4.97
CA SER A 54 16.09 -1.12 -4.90
C SER A 54 16.94 -2.32 -4.50
N ILE A 55 16.53 -3.00 -3.41
CA ILE A 55 17.12 -4.27 -2.98
C ILE A 55 16.82 -5.36 -4.03
N VAL A 56 15.63 -5.30 -4.65
CA VAL A 56 15.14 -6.24 -5.67
C VAL A 56 15.81 -6.03 -7.03
N LYS A 57 15.87 -4.78 -7.48
CA LYS A 57 16.55 -4.40 -8.71
C LYS A 57 17.88 -3.77 -8.33
N LYS A 58 18.84 -4.65 -7.98
CA LYS A 58 20.19 -4.28 -7.52
C LYS A 58 20.74 -3.08 -8.32
N GLY A 59 20.89 -1.94 -7.65
CA GLY A 59 21.52 -0.73 -8.21
C GLY A 59 20.59 0.25 -8.91
N THR A 60 19.28 -0.02 -9.05
CA THR A 60 18.34 0.98 -9.59
C THR A 60 17.84 1.91 -8.48
N PRO A 61 17.93 3.25 -8.64
CA PRO A 61 17.30 4.20 -7.73
C PRO A 61 15.79 3.95 -7.62
N VAL A 62 15.26 3.94 -6.40
CA VAL A 62 13.82 3.75 -6.19
C VAL A 62 13.01 4.91 -6.79
N ALA A 63 13.57 6.12 -6.79
CA ALA A 63 12.97 7.29 -7.43
C ALA A 63 12.62 7.03 -8.90
N ASP A 64 13.53 6.46 -9.69
CA ASP A 64 13.30 6.17 -11.12
C ASP A 64 12.17 5.16 -11.31
N LEU A 65 12.09 4.16 -10.43
CA LEU A 65 11.01 3.17 -10.46
C LEU A 65 9.65 3.79 -10.13
N ILE A 66 9.61 4.76 -9.21
CA ILE A 66 8.40 5.52 -8.87
C ILE A 66 8.00 6.37 -10.07
N PHE A 67 8.92 7.19 -10.61
CA PHE A 67 8.64 8.06 -11.74
C PHE A 67 8.22 7.29 -13.00
N ALA A 68 8.76 6.09 -13.23
CA ALA A 68 8.33 5.23 -14.34
C ALA A 68 6.88 4.73 -14.20
N ARG A 69 6.36 4.58 -12.97
CA ARG A 69 5.00 4.06 -12.69
C ARG A 69 3.97 5.17 -12.45
N LEU A 70 4.43 6.35 -12.10
CA LEU A 70 3.60 7.49 -11.74
C LEU A 70 2.63 7.90 -12.87
N PRO A 71 3.02 7.97 -14.17
CA PRO A 71 2.10 8.33 -15.24
C PRO A 71 0.91 7.38 -15.38
N ASN A 72 1.15 6.06 -15.34
CA ASN A 72 0.07 5.07 -15.45
C ASN A 72 -0.92 5.18 -14.30
N THR A 73 -0.42 5.40 -13.08
CA THR A 73 -1.25 5.60 -11.90
C THR A 73 -2.11 6.87 -12.02
N LEU A 74 -1.51 7.96 -12.50
CA LEU A 74 -2.24 9.22 -12.73
C LEU A 74 -3.32 9.07 -13.80
N ILE A 75 -3.01 8.41 -14.92
CA ILE A 75 -3.99 8.16 -15.99
C ILE A 75 -5.19 7.37 -15.44
N LEU A 76 -4.92 6.29 -14.71
CA LEU A 76 -5.98 5.47 -14.10
C LEU A 76 -6.79 6.26 -13.07
N MET A 77 -6.13 7.04 -12.22
CA MET A 77 -6.78 7.87 -11.20
C MET A 77 -7.68 8.93 -11.83
N ILE A 78 -7.18 9.66 -12.83
CA ILE A 78 -7.94 10.70 -13.54
C ILE A 78 -9.13 10.07 -14.27
N PHE A 79 -8.90 8.97 -15.01
CA PHE A 79 -9.97 8.28 -15.73
C PHE A 79 -11.07 7.78 -14.79
N SER A 80 -10.68 7.11 -13.71
CA SER A 80 -11.62 6.64 -12.68
C SER A 80 -12.40 7.81 -12.05
N THR A 81 -11.73 8.92 -11.75
CA THR A 81 -12.37 10.12 -11.19
C THR A 81 -13.38 10.72 -12.17
N ILE A 82 -13.05 10.83 -13.45
CA ILE A 82 -13.96 11.35 -14.48
C ILE A 82 -15.19 10.45 -14.59
N VAL A 83 -15.00 9.13 -14.70
CA VAL A 83 -16.12 8.18 -14.77
C VAL A 83 -16.99 8.25 -13.51
N ALA A 84 -16.37 8.33 -12.34
CA ALA A 84 -17.08 8.49 -11.08
C ALA A 84 -17.90 9.79 -11.04
N LEU A 85 -17.34 10.92 -11.46
CA LEU A 85 -18.05 12.21 -11.52
C LEU A 85 -19.20 12.18 -12.53
N LEU A 86 -19.00 11.56 -13.69
CA LEU A 86 -20.03 11.41 -14.72
C LEU A 86 -21.24 10.61 -14.23
N ILE A 87 -21.05 9.69 -13.28
CA ILE A 87 -22.13 8.92 -12.67
C ILE A 87 -22.68 9.66 -11.44
N ALA A 88 -21.81 10.13 -10.56
CA ALA A 88 -22.17 10.74 -9.29
C ALA A 88 -22.95 12.05 -9.47
N ILE A 89 -22.60 12.89 -10.46
CA ILE A 89 -23.27 14.18 -10.68
C ILE A 89 -24.74 13.96 -11.10
N PRO A 90 -25.07 13.17 -12.16
CA PRO A 90 -26.46 12.89 -12.51
C PRO A 90 -27.25 12.24 -11.37
N PHE A 91 -26.66 11.25 -10.70
CA PHE A 91 -27.31 10.60 -9.56
C PHE A 91 -27.56 11.56 -8.39
N GLY A 92 -26.59 12.43 -8.09
CA GLY A 92 -26.71 13.47 -7.07
C GLY A 92 -27.79 14.49 -7.40
N VAL A 93 -27.87 14.95 -8.65
CA VAL A 93 -28.91 15.89 -9.11
C VAL A 93 -30.29 15.25 -9.08
N LEU A 94 -30.43 13.99 -9.52
CA LEU A 94 -31.69 13.25 -9.46
C LEU A 94 -32.16 13.03 -8.01
N SER A 95 -31.22 12.68 -7.12
CA SER A 95 -31.45 12.54 -5.68
C SER A 95 -31.93 13.85 -5.06
N ALA A 96 -31.29 14.98 -5.39
CA ALA A 96 -31.63 16.30 -4.85
C ALA A 96 -33.02 16.78 -5.31
N LYS A 97 -33.46 16.43 -6.52
CA LYS A 97 -34.79 16.81 -7.04
C LYS A 97 -35.93 16.01 -6.41
N ARG A 98 -35.70 14.80 -5.90
CA ARG A 98 -36.71 13.95 -5.26
C ARG A 98 -36.18 13.35 -3.95
N PRO A 99 -36.02 14.18 -2.91
CA PRO A 99 -35.52 13.71 -1.63
C PRO A 99 -36.50 12.65 -1.05
N TYR A 100 -35.94 11.64 -0.37
CA TYR A 100 -36.68 10.57 0.32
C TYR A 100 -37.46 9.57 -0.55
N THR A 101 -37.04 9.36 -1.80
CA THR A 101 -37.57 8.23 -2.58
C THR A 101 -37.19 6.90 -1.90
N LYS A 102 -38.17 6.06 -1.56
CA LYS A 102 -37.97 4.79 -0.82
C LYS A 102 -36.90 3.88 -1.44
N SER A 103 -36.81 3.83 -2.77
CA SER A 103 -35.79 3.05 -3.50
C SER A 103 -34.36 3.57 -3.28
N LEU A 104 -34.18 4.89 -3.26
CA LEU A 104 -32.87 5.52 -3.03
C LEU A 104 -32.41 5.31 -1.59
N THR A 105 -33.31 5.47 -0.62
CA THR A 105 -33.00 5.19 0.80
C THR A 105 -32.69 3.70 1.03
N MET A 106 -33.40 2.80 0.34
CA MET A 106 -33.12 1.37 0.41
C MET A 106 -31.75 1.03 -0.19
N ALA A 107 -31.41 1.60 -1.36
CA ALA A 107 -30.11 1.39 -1.99
C ALA A 107 -28.95 1.89 -1.11
N LEU A 108 -29.10 3.06 -0.49
CA LEU A 108 -28.08 3.61 0.41
C LEU A 108 -27.87 2.72 1.63
N ARG A 109 -28.95 2.20 2.23
CA ARG A 109 -28.88 1.25 3.35
C ARG A 109 -28.20 -0.06 2.97
N LEU A 110 -28.51 -0.61 1.80
CA LEU A 110 -27.90 -1.84 1.32
C LEU A 110 -26.39 -1.67 1.07
N HIS A 111 -25.96 -0.52 0.54
CA HIS A 111 -24.55 -0.22 0.34
C HIS A 111 -23.80 -0.09 1.68
N LEU A 112 -24.37 0.63 2.65
CA LEU A 112 -23.77 0.75 3.99
C LEU A 112 -23.68 -0.61 4.70
N LEU A 113 -24.68 -1.47 4.52
CA LEU A 113 -24.66 -2.84 5.04
C LEU A 113 -23.61 -3.70 4.34
N SER A 114 -23.47 -3.61 3.00
CA SER A 114 -22.46 -4.37 2.27
C SER A 114 -21.04 -4.00 2.71
N ASP A 115 -20.77 -2.71 2.90
CA ASP A 115 -19.45 -2.23 3.31
C ASP A 115 -19.11 -2.69 4.73
N TRP A 116 -20.10 -2.68 5.63
CA TRP A 116 -19.95 -3.15 6.99
C TRP A 116 -19.69 -4.67 7.05
N LEU A 117 -20.43 -5.45 6.25
CA LEU A 117 -20.22 -6.90 6.15
C LEU A 117 -18.85 -7.25 5.56
N PHE A 118 -18.39 -6.51 4.55
CA PHE A 118 -17.08 -6.73 3.95
C PHE A 118 -15.93 -6.46 4.95
N GLN A 119 -16.00 -5.36 5.70
CA GLN A 119 -14.98 -5.04 6.71
C GLN A 119 -14.96 -6.04 7.86
N THR A 120 -16.13 -6.43 8.38
CA THR A 120 -16.22 -7.40 9.47
C THR A 120 -15.77 -8.79 9.04
N PHE A 121 -16.09 -9.21 7.81
CA PHE A 121 -15.60 -10.46 7.26
C PHE A 121 -14.08 -10.48 7.11
N GLY A 122 -13.48 -9.39 6.60
CA GLY A 122 -12.02 -9.24 6.52
C GLY A 122 -11.34 -9.29 7.90
N LEU A 123 -11.92 -8.64 8.90
CA LEU A 123 -11.42 -8.69 10.28
C LEU A 123 -11.51 -10.10 10.87
N VAL A 124 -12.64 -10.79 10.70
CA VAL A 124 -12.81 -12.18 11.18
C VAL A 124 -11.80 -13.11 10.51
N LEU A 125 -11.65 -13.04 9.18
CA LEU A 125 -10.64 -13.81 8.45
C LEU A 125 -9.22 -13.54 8.95
N SER A 126 -8.89 -12.25 9.17
CA SER A 126 -7.58 -11.90 9.71
C SER A 126 -7.37 -12.48 11.10
N SER A 127 -8.40 -12.47 11.96
CA SER A 127 -8.32 -13.03 13.31
C SER A 127 -8.09 -14.54 13.32
N LEU A 128 -8.63 -15.28 12.35
CA LEU A 128 -8.39 -16.72 12.21
C LEU A 128 -6.92 -17.04 11.88
N TRP A 129 -6.17 -16.08 11.33
CA TRP A 129 -4.74 -16.24 11.07
C TRP A 129 -3.88 -16.00 12.33
N PHE A 130 -4.43 -15.29 13.33
CA PHE A 130 -3.73 -14.95 14.58
C PHE A 130 -4.09 -15.85 15.77
N TYR A 131 -5.15 -16.65 15.68
CA TYR A 131 -5.47 -17.67 16.68
C TYR A 131 -4.84 -19.02 16.27
N PRO A 132 -3.94 -19.59 17.08
CA PRO A 132 -3.32 -20.90 16.82
C PRO A 132 -4.30 -22.07 16.99
#